data_AF-A0A2P6VGR1-F1
#
_entry.id   AF-A0A2P6VGR1-F1
#
_cell.length_a   1.000
_cell.length_b   1.000
_cell.length_c   1.000
_cell.angle_alpha   90.00
_cell.angle_beta   90.00
_cell.angle_gamma   90.00
#
_symmetry.space_group_name_H-M   'P 1'
#
loop_
_entity.id
_entity.type
_entity.pdbx_description
1 polymer ?
#
loop_
_entity_poly.entity_id
_entity_poly.type
_entity_poly.pdbx_seq_one_letter_code
_entity_poly.pdbx_strand_id
1 'polypeptide(L)'
;MAGSTTWLKWLAGLFSSLKPAPAPGTHESYLEELRVGGLLDKERRKPPGQRDEELVHALRVDYRRRQLKNRQAKAGMLARSAASFEHPSARECCAAARWVWARMAASYRARHAYYCQHIEQIKVELAAAEARRQPVLVAQPALHLDLPAALQQPPPRVDMCSVCGRWIEQMELAEQGYQISQALWGMLEPAADPPDPRASLQIVAQPGNGSS
;
A
#
# COMPACT_ATOMS: atom_id res chain seq x y z
N MET A 1 42.38 -0.38 21.73
CA MET A 1 41.83 -1.61 21.12
C MET A 1 40.42 -1.31 20.60
N ALA A 2 40.27 -0.96 19.32
CA ALA A 2 38.99 -0.54 18.73
C ALA A 2 38.80 -1.07 17.29
N GLY A 3 39.25 -2.30 17.01
CA GLY A 3 39.27 -2.87 15.66
C GLY A 3 38.32 -4.04 15.41
N SER A 4 37.71 -4.66 16.44
CA SER A 4 36.98 -5.93 16.26
C SER A 4 35.48 -5.79 15.96
N THR A 5 34.85 -4.66 16.27
CA THR A 5 33.40 -4.47 16.13
C THR A 5 32.95 -4.11 14.71
N THR A 6 33.82 -3.45 13.93
CA THR A 6 33.50 -3.01 12.56
C THR A 6 33.45 -4.18 11.58
N TRP A 7 34.38 -5.14 11.72
CA TRP A 7 34.43 -6.37 10.93
C TRP A 7 33.22 -7.28 11.18
N LEU A 8 32.80 -7.44 12.44
CA LEU A 8 31.61 -8.24 12.77
C LEU A 8 30.32 -7.62 12.24
N LYS A 9 30.20 -6.28 12.22
CA LYS A 9 29.08 -5.59 11.57
C LYS A 9 29.08 -5.79 10.05
N TRP A 10 30.26 -5.78 9.43
CA TRP A 10 30.40 -6.01 7.99
C TRP A 10 30.02 -7.46 7.63
N LEU A 11 30.51 -8.44 8.38
CA LEU A 11 30.10 -9.84 8.23
C LEU A 11 28.61 -10.05 8.50
N ALA A 12 28.04 -9.44 9.55
CA ALA A 12 26.61 -9.54 9.81
C ALA A 12 25.77 -8.95 8.66
N GLY A 13 26.24 -7.85 8.03
CA GLY A 13 25.67 -7.32 6.80
C GLY A 13 25.77 -8.28 5.61
N LEU A 14 26.92 -8.95 5.46
CA LEU A 14 27.19 -9.95 4.42
C LEU A 14 26.36 -11.25 4.59
N PHE A 15 26.17 -11.71 5.83
CA PHE A 15 25.32 -12.87 6.12
C PHE A 15 23.83 -12.56 6.04
N SER A 16 23.44 -11.30 6.27
CA SER A 16 22.07 -10.85 6.05
C SER A 16 21.74 -10.72 4.56
N SER A 17 22.72 -10.42 3.70
CA SER A 17 22.53 -10.40 2.24
C SER A 17 22.55 -11.78 1.58
N LEU A 18 23.03 -12.82 2.29
CA LEU A 18 23.01 -14.22 1.83
C LEU A 18 21.64 -14.90 1.97
N LYS A 19 20.73 -14.35 2.78
CA LYS A 19 19.35 -14.84 2.80
C LYS A 19 18.61 -14.30 1.58
N PRO A 20 18.01 -15.17 0.74
CA PRO A 20 17.20 -14.70 -0.37
C PRO A 20 16.08 -13.81 0.17
N ALA A 21 15.80 -12.72 -0.53
CA ALA A 21 14.69 -11.85 -0.15
C ALA A 21 13.38 -12.65 -0.12
N PRO A 22 12.50 -12.42 0.87
CA PRO A 22 11.24 -13.14 0.96
C PRO A 22 10.40 -12.92 -0.30
N ALA A 23 9.73 -13.97 -0.76
CA ALA A 23 8.92 -13.93 -1.96
C ALA A 23 7.79 -12.89 -1.82
N PRO A 24 7.50 -12.08 -2.86
CA PRO A 24 6.43 -11.09 -2.79
C PRO A 24 5.08 -11.69 -2.40
N GLY A 25 4.35 -11.00 -1.53
CA GLY A 25 3.01 -11.41 -1.10
C GLY A 25 2.97 -12.50 -0.02
N THR A 26 4.11 -12.98 0.47
CA THR A 26 4.16 -13.83 1.68
C THR A 26 4.07 -12.99 2.96
N HIS A 27 3.82 -13.67 4.08
CA HIS A 27 3.79 -13.03 5.39
C HIS A 27 5.14 -12.37 5.73
N GLU A 28 6.25 -13.06 5.46
CA GLU A 28 7.60 -12.58 5.72
C GLU A 28 7.93 -11.34 4.89
N SER A 29 7.47 -11.29 3.64
CA SER A 29 7.67 -10.12 2.78
C SER A 29 6.89 -8.90 3.28
N TYR A 30 5.72 -9.11 3.86
CA TYR A 30 4.95 -8.06 4.52
C TYR A 30 5.62 -7.60 5.83
N LEU A 31 6.15 -8.52 6.63
CA LEU A 31 6.92 -8.17 7.84
C LEU A 31 8.16 -7.35 7.49
N GLU A 32 8.85 -7.67 6.39
CA GLU A 32 9.97 -6.87 5.91
C GLU A 32 9.54 -5.49 5.40
N GLU A 33 8.41 -5.37 4.69
CA GLU A 33 7.80 -4.07 4.34
C GLU A 33 7.56 -3.23 5.60
N LEU A 34 6.93 -3.81 6.63
CA LEU A 34 6.67 -3.13 7.91
C LEU A 34 7.95 -2.75 8.65
N ARG A 35 8.95 -3.64 8.67
CA ARG A 35 10.24 -3.39 9.33
C ARG A 35 10.94 -2.18 8.73
N VAL A 36 11.02 -2.12 7.39
CA VAL A 36 11.65 -0.98 6.69
C VAL A 36 10.82 0.30 6.89
N GLY A 37 9.49 0.21 6.85
CA GLY A 37 8.62 1.35 7.16
C GLY A 37 8.83 1.90 8.58
N GLY A 38 8.94 1.02 9.58
CA GLY A 38 9.23 1.42 10.96
C GLY A 38 10.60 2.07 11.14
N LEU A 39 11.62 1.60 10.40
CA LEU A 39 12.94 2.25 10.38
C LEU A 39 12.88 3.63 9.73
N LEU A 40 12.15 3.77 8.62
CA LEU A 40 11.94 5.05 7.96
C LEU A 40 11.25 6.05 8.88
N ASP A 41 10.17 5.65 9.56
CA ASP A 41 9.45 6.50 10.51
C ASP A 41 10.32 6.89 11.69
N LYS A 42 11.11 5.96 12.23
CA LYS A 42 12.06 6.23 13.31
C LYS A 42 13.09 7.29 12.90
N GLU A 43 13.65 7.18 11.69
CA GLU A 43 14.62 8.15 11.18
C GLU A 43 13.97 9.52 10.92
N ARG A 44 12.78 9.55 10.32
CA ARG A 44 12.03 10.79 10.06
C ARG A 44 11.64 11.53 11.33
N ARG A 45 11.37 10.84 12.44
CA ARG A 45 11.02 11.48 13.72
C ARG A 45 12.20 12.12 14.44
N LYS A 46 13.45 11.89 14.00
CA LYS A 46 14.61 12.59 14.57
C LYS A 46 14.56 14.09 14.25
N PRO A 47 15.05 14.94 15.17
CA PRO A 47 15.12 16.38 14.93
C PRO A 47 16.11 16.73 13.80
N PRO A 48 15.96 17.91 13.17
CA PRO A 48 16.91 18.41 12.19
C PRO A 48 18.35 18.42 12.75
N GLY A 49 19.32 17.94 11.97
CA GLY A 49 20.73 17.81 12.40
C GLY A 49 21.09 16.49 13.08
N GLN A 50 20.11 15.68 13.51
CA GLN A 50 20.32 14.29 13.98
C GLN A 50 19.78 13.24 13.00
N ARG A 51 19.04 13.69 12.00
CA ARG A 51 18.50 12.86 10.93
C ARG A 51 19.56 12.64 9.86
N ASP A 52 19.76 11.38 9.49
CA ASP A 52 20.55 11.01 8.33
C ASP A 52 19.67 11.03 7.07
N GLU A 53 19.77 12.12 6.29
CA GLU A 53 18.94 12.31 5.09
C GLU A 53 19.23 11.29 3.99
N GLU A 54 20.47 10.79 3.90
CA GLU A 54 20.83 9.72 2.95
C GLU A 54 20.18 8.40 3.37
N LEU A 55 20.17 8.09 4.66
CA LEU A 55 19.47 6.93 5.19
C LEU A 55 17.95 7.04 4.98
N VAL A 56 17.35 8.21 5.22
CA VAL A 56 15.92 8.44 4.96
C VAL A 56 15.59 8.19 3.49
N HIS A 57 16.40 8.73 2.57
CA HIS A 57 16.21 8.53 1.14
C HIS A 57 16.33 7.04 0.76
N ALA A 58 17.39 6.36 1.21
CA ALA A 58 17.60 4.94 0.92
C ALA A 58 16.45 4.06 1.46
N LEU A 59 16.00 4.31 2.70
CA LEU A 59 14.87 3.60 3.31
C LEU A 59 13.56 3.88 2.58
N ARG A 60 13.33 5.12 2.11
CA ARG A 60 12.13 5.46 1.31
C ARG A 60 12.09 4.68 0.00
N VAL A 61 13.20 4.62 -0.73
CA VAL A 61 13.28 3.86 -1.99
C VAL A 61 13.08 2.36 -1.74
N ASP A 62 13.75 1.79 -0.73
CA ASP A 62 13.60 0.36 -0.40
C ASP A 62 12.16 0.02 0.03
N TYR A 63 11.57 0.86 0.89
CA TYR A 63 10.18 0.72 1.32
C TYR A 63 9.22 0.69 0.14
N ARG A 64 9.30 1.67 -0.78
CA ARG A 64 8.40 1.75 -1.94
C ARG A 64 8.61 0.59 -2.93
N ARG A 65 9.83 0.13 -3.14
CA ARG A 65 10.10 -1.07 -3.96
C ARG A 65 9.46 -2.33 -3.37
N ARG A 66 9.56 -2.52 -2.06
CA ARG A 66 8.93 -3.66 -1.36
C ARG A 66 7.42 -3.57 -1.42
N GLN A 67 6.87 -2.40 -1.14
CA GLN A 67 5.44 -2.14 -1.21
C GLN A 67 4.91 -2.46 -2.61
N LEU A 68 5.57 -1.99 -3.67
CA LEU A 68 5.19 -2.27 -5.06
C LEU A 68 5.08 -3.78 -5.33
N LYS A 69 6.12 -4.54 -4.99
CA LYS A 69 6.15 -6.01 -5.17
C LYS A 69 5.03 -6.70 -4.41
N ASN A 70 4.81 -6.33 -3.14
CA ASN A 70 3.76 -6.92 -2.32
C ASN A 70 2.36 -6.58 -2.83
N ARG A 71 2.13 -5.34 -3.28
CA ARG A 71 0.84 -4.93 -3.85
C ARG A 71 0.57 -5.64 -5.18
N GLN A 72 1.59 -5.82 -6.05
CA GLN A 72 1.47 -6.62 -7.28
C GLN A 72 1.10 -8.07 -7.00
N ALA A 73 1.76 -8.72 -6.04
CA ALA A 73 1.44 -10.08 -5.64
C ALA A 73 0.01 -10.20 -5.10
N LYS A 74 -0.41 -9.23 -4.27
CA LYS A 74 -1.77 -9.17 -3.74
C LYS A 74 -2.82 -8.96 -4.84
N ALA A 75 -2.57 -8.06 -5.78
CA ALA A 75 -3.44 -7.82 -6.94
C ALA A 75 -3.60 -9.11 -7.76
N GLY A 76 -2.50 -9.80 -8.08
CA GLY A 76 -2.55 -11.06 -8.81
C GLY A 76 -3.32 -12.16 -8.08
N MET A 77 -3.21 -12.24 -6.75
CA MET A 77 -4.02 -13.16 -5.95
C MET A 77 -5.51 -12.83 -6.02
N LEU A 78 -5.88 -11.55 -5.87
CA LEU A 78 -7.29 -11.11 -5.95
C LEU A 78 -7.89 -11.36 -7.34
N ALA A 79 -7.12 -11.13 -8.40
CA ALA A 79 -7.55 -11.42 -9.77
C ALA A 79 -7.83 -12.92 -9.96
N ARG A 80 -6.95 -13.79 -9.47
CA ARG A 80 -7.18 -15.25 -9.50
C ARG A 80 -8.40 -15.65 -8.69
N SER A 81 -8.59 -15.07 -7.50
CA SER A 81 -9.79 -15.34 -6.69
C SER A 81 -11.06 -14.90 -7.42
N ALA A 82 -11.09 -13.72 -8.03
CA ALA A 82 -12.22 -13.27 -8.84
C ALA A 82 -12.56 -14.29 -9.94
N ALA A 83 -11.57 -14.69 -10.73
CA ALA A 83 -11.74 -15.69 -11.80
C ALA A 83 -12.26 -17.03 -11.27
N SER A 84 -11.73 -17.50 -10.12
CA SER A 84 -12.22 -18.72 -9.48
C SER A 84 -13.70 -18.64 -9.08
N PHE A 85 -14.20 -17.47 -8.66
CA PHE A 85 -15.62 -17.27 -8.31
C PHE A 85 -16.53 -16.96 -9.52
N GLU A 86 -15.96 -16.57 -10.66
CA GLU A 86 -16.70 -16.37 -11.92
C GLU A 86 -17.03 -17.70 -12.61
N HIS A 87 -16.22 -18.73 -12.38
CA HIS A 87 -16.49 -20.08 -12.86
C HIS A 87 -17.29 -20.85 -11.82
N PRO A 88 -18.59 -21.11 -12.03
CA PRO A 88 -19.39 -21.84 -11.06
C PRO A 88 -18.78 -23.24 -10.89
N SER A 89 -18.35 -23.58 -9.67
CA SER A 89 -18.09 -24.98 -9.38
C SER A 89 -19.42 -25.75 -9.50
N ALA A 90 -19.40 -26.98 -10.01
CA ALA A 90 -20.59 -27.82 -10.18
C ALA A 90 -21.33 -28.18 -8.86
N ARG A 91 -21.00 -27.55 -7.73
CA ARG A 91 -21.53 -27.79 -6.40
C ARG A 91 -22.36 -26.61 -5.94
N GLU A 92 -23.62 -26.57 -6.35
CA GLU A 92 -24.62 -25.70 -5.74
C GLU A 92 -25.00 -26.28 -4.37
N CYS A 93 -24.48 -25.70 -3.29
CA CYS A 93 -24.71 -26.19 -1.93
C CYS A 93 -26.02 -25.69 -1.29
N CYS A 94 -26.65 -24.66 -1.87
CA CYS A 94 -27.94 -24.09 -1.47
C CYS A 94 -28.49 -23.17 -2.58
N ALA A 95 -29.76 -22.75 -2.45
CA ALA A 95 -30.41 -21.88 -3.43
C ALA A 95 -29.70 -20.50 -3.58
N ALA A 96 -29.08 -20.01 -2.50
CA ALA A 96 -28.30 -18.77 -2.51
C ALA A 96 -26.88 -18.91 -3.10
N ALA A 97 -26.40 -20.13 -3.40
CA ALA A 97 -25.00 -20.35 -3.76
C ALA A 97 -24.58 -19.50 -4.97
N ARG A 98 -25.38 -19.46 -6.03
CA ARG A 98 -25.07 -18.64 -7.21
C ARG A 98 -24.95 -17.15 -6.90
N TRP A 99 -25.83 -16.64 -6.05
CA TRP A 99 -25.77 -15.25 -5.60
C TRP A 99 -24.47 -14.98 -4.83
N VAL A 100 -24.10 -15.86 -3.91
CA VAL A 100 -22.87 -15.73 -3.11
C VAL A 100 -21.64 -15.73 -4.01
N TRP A 101 -21.55 -16.64 -4.98
CA TRP A 101 -20.42 -16.68 -5.91
C TRP A 101 -20.31 -15.39 -6.73
N ALA A 102 -21.42 -14.89 -7.25
CA ALA A 102 -21.45 -13.63 -7.99
C ALA A 102 -21.03 -12.43 -7.12
N ARG A 103 -21.52 -12.37 -5.86
CA ARG A 103 -21.15 -11.34 -4.88
C ARG A 103 -19.66 -11.38 -4.55
N MET A 104 -19.10 -12.57 -4.30
CA MET A 104 -17.68 -12.76 -4.02
C MET A 104 -16.80 -12.36 -5.21
N ALA A 105 -17.18 -12.77 -6.44
CA ALA A 105 -16.48 -12.36 -7.65
C ALA A 105 -16.45 -10.84 -7.80
N ALA A 106 -17.59 -10.17 -7.58
CA ALA A 106 -17.67 -8.71 -7.61
C ALA A 106 -16.75 -8.04 -6.58
N SER A 107 -16.73 -8.54 -5.34
CA SER A 107 -15.82 -8.06 -4.29
C SER A 107 -14.35 -8.19 -4.68
N TYR A 108 -13.95 -9.36 -5.18
CA TYR A 108 -12.56 -9.59 -5.56
C TYR A 108 -12.14 -8.72 -6.74
N ARG A 109 -13.02 -8.47 -7.71
CA ARG A 109 -12.77 -7.51 -8.81
C ARG A 109 -12.60 -6.09 -8.29
N ALA A 110 -13.48 -5.62 -7.42
CA ALA A 110 -13.39 -4.29 -6.81
C ALA A 110 -12.07 -4.12 -6.04
N ARG A 111 -11.71 -5.12 -5.23
CA ARG A 111 -10.43 -5.11 -4.50
C ARG A 111 -9.25 -5.16 -5.45
N HIS A 112 -9.29 -5.98 -6.49
CA HIS A 112 -8.24 -6.02 -7.51
C HIS A 112 -8.04 -4.63 -8.15
N ALA A 113 -9.12 -3.98 -8.58
CA ALA A 113 -9.07 -2.63 -9.15
C ALA A 113 -8.47 -1.60 -8.18
N TYR A 114 -8.86 -1.64 -6.89
CA TYR A 114 -8.27 -0.83 -5.84
C TYR A 114 -6.74 -1.03 -5.73
N TYR A 115 -6.27 -2.29 -5.73
CA TYR A 115 -4.83 -2.56 -5.67
C TYR A 115 -4.11 -2.12 -6.96
N CYS A 116 -4.74 -2.18 -8.12
CA CYS A 116 -4.17 -1.63 -9.37
C CYS A 116 -3.96 -0.11 -9.26
N GLN A 117 -4.94 0.64 -8.74
CA GLN A 117 -4.78 2.08 -8.49
C GLN A 117 -3.63 2.35 -7.51
N HIS A 118 -3.55 1.58 -6.44
CA HIS A 118 -2.47 1.70 -5.44
C HIS A 118 -1.09 1.37 -6.03
N ILE A 119 -1.00 0.40 -6.93
CA ILE A 119 0.24 0.07 -7.66
C ILE A 119 0.70 1.28 -8.49
N GLU A 120 -0.21 1.94 -9.22
CA GLU A 120 0.14 3.13 -10.00
C GLU A 120 0.59 4.29 -9.12
N GLN A 121 -0.08 4.54 -7.98
CA GLN A 121 0.40 5.52 -7.00
C GLN A 121 1.82 5.20 -6.53
N ILE A 122 2.08 3.96 -6.12
CA ILE A 122 3.40 3.58 -5.58
C ILE A 122 4.49 3.71 -6.65
N LYS A 123 4.19 3.44 -7.93
CA LYS A 123 5.14 3.68 -9.03
C LYS A 123 5.53 5.15 -9.12
N VAL A 124 4.56 6.06 -9.02
CA VAL A 124 4.82 7.52 -9.00
C VAL A 124 5.65 7.90 -7.78
N GLU A 125 5.29 7.41 -6.60
CA GLU A 125 6.03 7.69 -5.36
C GLU A 125 7.45 7.13 -5.38
N LEU A 126 7.64 5.95 -5.95
CA LEU A 126 8.95 5.33 -6.12
C LEU A 126 9.81 6.14 -7.09
N ALA A 127 9.28 6.51 -8.26
CA ALA A 127 10.02 7.31 -9.23
C ALA A 127 10.38 8.70 -8.66
N ALA A 128 9.48 9.32 -7.92
CA ALA A 128 9.75 10.58 -7.21
C ALA A 128 10.83 10.41 -6.14
N ALA A 129 10.74 9.34 -5.34
CA ALA A 129 11.74 9.03 -4.31
C ALA A 129 13.12 8.81 -4.93
N GLU A 130 13.23 7.99 -6.00
CA GLU A 130 14.48 7.74 -6.73
C GLU A 130 15.06 9.04 -7.32
N ALA A 131 14.20 9.93 -7.82
CA ALA A 131 14.60 11.23 -8.33
C ALA A 131 14.81 12.30 -7.24
N ARG A 132 14.72 11.95 -5.94
CA ARG A 132 14.82 12.89 -4.81
C ARG A 132 13.85 14.08 -4.87
N ARG A 133 12.64 13.85 -5.38
CA ARG A 133 11.57 14.84 -5.48
C ARG A 133 10.37 14.45 -4.65
N GLN A 134 9.49 15.41 -4.38
CA GLN A 134 8.20 15.13 -3.77
C GLN A 134 7.27 14.48 -4.81
N PRO A 135 6.51 13.44 -4.43
CA PRO A 135 5.52 12.86 -5.32
C PRO A 135 4.36 13.83 -5.54
N VAL A 136 3.91 13.94 -6.78
CA VAL A 136 2.66 14.65 -7.12
C VAL A 136 1.62 13.59 -7.40
N LEU A 137 0.70 13.39 -6.46
CA LEU A 137 -0.38 12.44 -6.57
C LEU A 137 -1.63 13.15 -7.08
N VAL A 138 -2.21 12.64 -8.17
CA VAL A 138 -3.40 13.23 -8.80
C VAL A 138 -4.69 12.71 -8.17
N ALA A 139 -4.65 11.50 -7.60
CA ALA A 139 -5.79 10.90 -6.92
C ALA A 139 -5.32 9.89 -5.88
N GLN A 140 -6.12 9.72 -4.83
CA GLN A 140 -5.96 8.62 -3.88
C GLN A 140 -6.73 7.38 -4.38
N PRO A 141 -6.18 6.16 -4.19
CA PRO A 141 -6.86 4.92 -4.46
C PRO A 141 -8.14 4.82 -3.64
N ALA A 142 -9.21 4.39 -4.30
CA ALA A 142 -10.52 4.28 -3.68
C ALA A 142 -11.14 2.93 -4.01
N LEU A 143 -11.65 2.26 -2.97
CA LEU A 143 -12.37 1.02 -3.16
C LEU A 143 -13.78 1.34 -3.65
N HIS A 144 -14.01 1.16 -4.95
CA HIS A 144 -15.33 1.25 -5.56
C HIS A 144 -15.93 -0.14 -5.70
N LEU A 145 -16.96 -0.42 -4.90
CA LEU A 145 -17.71 -1.66 -4.96
C LEU A 145 -19.04 -1.42 -5.69
N ASP A 146 -18.98 -1.46 -7.02
CA ASP A 146 -20.16 -1.27 -7.86
C ASP A 146 -20.88 -2.61 -8.04
N LEU A 147 -21.81 -2.90 -7.13
CA LEU A 147 -22.66 -4.09 -7.20
C LEU A 147 -23.88 -3.84 -8.09
N PRO A 148 -24.17 -4.72 -9.07
CA PRO A 148 -25.48 -4.77 -9.71
C PRO A 148 -26.59 -4.85 -8.66
N ALA A 149 -27.75 -4.25 -8.93
CA ALA A 149 -28.87 -4.20 -7.98
C ALA A 149 -29.21 -5.57 -7.36
N ALA A 150 -29.16 -6.64 -8.15
CA ALA A 150 -29.41 -8.00 -7.70
C ALA A 150 -28.41 -8.53 -6.64
N LEU A 151 -27.22 -7.95 -6.53
CA LEU A 151 -26.18 -8.33 -5.57
C LEU A 151 -26.08 -7.37 -4.38
N GLN A 152 -26.85 -6.27 -4.38
CA GLN A 152 -26.84 -5.30 -3.28
C GLN A 152 -27.58 -5.83 -2.05
N GLN A 153 -28.63 -6.62 -2.25
CA GLN A 153 -29.39 -7.22 -1.15
C GLN A 153 -29.15 -8.72 -1.11
N PRO A 154 -28.85 -9.29 0.07
CA PRO A 154 -28.72 -10.73 0.20
C PRO A 154 -30.08 -11.41 -0.01
N PRO A 155 -30.09 -12.64 -0.56
CA PRO A 155 -31.31 -13.45 -0.58
C PRO A 155 -31.78 -13.74 0.85
N PRO A 156 -33.05 -14.15 1.02
CA PRO A 156 -33.56 -14.57 2.33
C PRO A 156 -32.62 -15.56 3.01
N ARG A 157 -32.35 -15.38 4.31
CA ARG A 157 -31.39 -16.23 5.06
C ARG A 157 -31.74 -17.73 5.02
N VAL A 158 -33.03 -18.05 4.86
CA VAL A 158 -33.52 -19.44 4.74
C VAL A 158 -32.98 -20.16 3.50
N ASP A 159 -32.56 -19.40 2.47
CA ASP A 159 -32.03 -19.95 1.22
C ASP A 159 -30.51 -20.16 1.26
N MET A 160 -29.86 -19.76 2.36
CA MET A 160 -28.41 -19.71 2.49
C MET A 160 -27.91 -20.68 3.58
N CYS A 161 -27.03 -21.61 3.18
CA CYS A 161 -26.37 -22.48 4.15
C CYS A 161 -25.34 -21.71 4.99
N SER A 162 -24.97 -22.25 6.16
CA SER A 162 -24.03 -21.60 7.09
C SER A 162 -22.65 -21.31 6.49
N VAL A 163 -22.19 -22.14 5.54
CA VAL A 163 -20.92 -21.93 4.83
C VAL A 163 -20.98 -20.69 3.94
N CYS A 164 -22.05 -20.59 3.13
CA CYS A 164 -22.31 -19.42 2.29
C CYS A 164 -22.47 -18.14 3.11
N GLY A 165 -23.20 -18.21 4.23
CA GLY A 165 -23.34 -17.09 5.15
C GLY A 165 -21.99 -16.59 5.68
N ARG A 166 -21.13 -17.51 6.14
CA ARG A 166 -19.80 -17.16 6.65
C ARG A 166 -18.91 -16.50 5.59
N TRP A 167 -18.97 -16.95 4.34
CA TRP A 167 -18.19 -16.34 3.26
C TRP A 167 -18.59 -14.88 3.02
N ILE A 168 -19.89 -14.59 3.02
CA ILE A 168 -20.40 -13.24 2.88
C ILE A 168 -19.95 -12.38 4.06
N GLU A 169 -20.15 -12.85 5.30
CA GLU A 169 -19.72 -12.12 6.50
C GLU A 169 -18.22 -11.79 6.48
N GLN A 170 -17.37 -12.75 6.12
CA GLN A 170 -15.92 -12.52 6.00
C GLN A 170 -15.57 -11.51 4.91
N MET A 171 -16.28 -11.54 3.79
CA MET A 171 -16.05 -10.60 2.70
C MET A 171 -16.49 -9.18 3.06
N GLU A 172 -17.67 -9.04 3.67
CA GLU A 172 -18.18 -7.75 4.12
C GLU A 172 -17.28 -7.13 5.20
N LEU A 173 -16.78 -7.93 6.15
CA LEU A 173 -15.79 -7.47 7.13
C LEU A 173 -14.50 -6.98 6.46
N ALA A 174 -14.03 -7.70 5.44
CA ALA A 174 -12.85 -7.29 4.68
C ALA A 174 -13.10 -5.96 3.95
N GLU A 175 -14.26 -5.81 3.28
CA GLU A 175 -14.67 -4.58 2.58
C GLU A 175 -14.77 -3.38 3.53
N GLN A 176 -15.42 -3.55 4.68
CA GLN A 176 -15.51 -2.53 5.73
C GLN A 176 -14.13 -2.10 6.23
N GLY A 177 -13.20 -3.05 6.40
CA GLY A 177 -11.83 -2.76 6.80
C GLY A 177 -11.10 -1.81 5.83
N TYR A 178 -11.33 -1.96 4.51
CA TYR A 178 -10.78 -1.04 3.51
C TYR A 178 -11.44 0.34 3.57
N GLN A 179 -12.75 0.40 3.71
CA GLN A 179 -13.49 1.68 3.82
C GLN A 179 -13.05 2.48 5.06
N ILE A 180 -12.90 1.82 6.21
CA ILE A 180 -12.40 2.45 7.44
C ILE A 180 -10.96 2.93 7.25
N SER A 181 -10.10 2.10 6.65
CA SER A 181 -8.71 2.49 6.39
C SER A 181 -8.63 3.71 5.48
N GLN A 182 -9.46 3.76 4.43
CA GLN A 182 -9.55 4.90 3.51
C GLN A 182 -10.04 6.17 4.23
N ALA A 183 -11.08 6.06 5.07
CA ALA A 183 -11.59 7.18 5.85
C ALA A 183 -10.57 7.70 6.88
N LEU A 184 -9.88 6.80 7.58
CA LEU A 184 -8.82 7.16 8.53
C LEU A 184 -7.65 7.84 7.84
N TRP A 185 -7.27 7.40 6.63
CA TRP A 185 -6.22 8.06 5.85
C TRP A 185 -6.61 9.48 5.44
N GLY A 186 -7.86 9.69 5.02
CA GLY A 186 -8.39 11.03 4.74
C GLY A 186 -8.38 11.96 5.96
N MET A 187 -8.38 11.43 7.19
CA MET A 187 -8.29 12.23 8.43
C MET A 187 -6.87 12.40 8.96
N LEU A 188 -5.93 11.53 8.55
CA LEU A 188 -4.56 11.47 9.08
C LEU A 188 -3.52 12.10 8.14
N GLU A 189 -3.88 12.62 6.97
CA GLU A 189 -2.97 13.48 6.21
C GLU A 189 -2.58 14.68 7.07
N PRO A 190 -1.32 14.77 7.55
CA PRO A 190 -0.84 15.98 8.15
C PRO A 190 -0.87 17.03 7.04
N ALA A 191 -1.38 18.22 7.34
CA ALA A 191 -1.19 19.39 6.48
C ALA A 191 0.27 19.36 5.99
N ALA A 192 0.45 19.32 4.66
CA ALA A 192 1.76 19.30 4.03
C ALA A 192 2.69 20.27 4.78
N ASP A 193 3.94 19.85 5.02
CA ASP A 193 4.93 20.69 5.70
C ASP A 193 4.80 22.13 5.17
N PRO A 194 4.58 23.14 6.05
CA PRO A 194 4.44 24.51 5.58
C PRO A 194 5.67 24.84 4.72
N PRO A 195 5.48 25.50 3.57
CA PRO A 195 6.59 25.78 2.66
C PRO A 195 7.72 26.45 3.43
N ASP A 196 8.96 25.99 3.18
CA ASP A 196 10.15 26.56 3.81
C ASP A 196 10.13 28.09 3.61
N PRO A 197 10.04 28.90 4.70
CA PRO A 197 10.00 30.34 4.59
C PRO A 197 11.25 30.91 3.90
N ARG A 198 12.35 30.14 3.81
CA ARG A 198 13.56 30.53 3.07
C ARG A 198 13.41 30.44 1.55
N ALA A 199 12.52 29.60 1.03
CA ALA A 199 12.23 29.54 -0.41
C ALA A 199 11.54 30.82 -0.91
N SER A 200 10.86 31.57 -0.04
CA SER A 200 10.20 32.83 -0.37
C SER A 200 11.12 34.06 -0.30
N LEU A 201 12.30 33.93 0.31
CA LEU A 201 13.22 35.05 0.53
C LEU A 201 14.28 35.23 -0.59
N GLN A 202 14.30 34.37 -1.62
CA GLN A 202 15.27 34.48 -2.73
C GLN A 202 14.78 35.28 -3.95
N ILE A 203 13.59 35.91 -3.91
CA ILE A 203 13.03 36.60 -5.09
C ILE A 203 13.28 38.13 -5.10
N VAL A 204 13.79 38.75 -4.02
CA VAL A 204 13.98 40.22 -3.98
C VAL A 204 15.43 40.60 -3.71
N ALA A 205 16.28 40.47 -4.73
CA ALA A 205 17.54 41.21 -4.82
C ALA A 205 18.05 41.23 -6.28
N GLN A 206 17.38 41.98 -7.16
CA GLN A 206 18.06 42.52 -8.33
C GLN A 206 18.48 43.97 -8.01
N PRO A 207 19.78 44.30 -8.00
CA PRO A 207 20.21 45.68 -7.99
C PRO A 207 19.94 46.27 -9.39
N GLY A 208 18.96 47.16 -9.46
CA GLY A 208 18.74 48.00 -10.65
C GLY A 208 19.95 48.92 -10.85
N ASN A 209 20.63 48.69 -11.96
CA ASN A 209 21.76 49.46 -12.44
C ASN A 209 21.44 50.95 -12.49
N GLY A 210 22.38 51.75 -11.96
CA GLY A 210 22.47 53.16 -12.30
C GLY A 210 22.81 53.33 -13.78
N SER A 211 22.19 54.30 -14.42
CA SER A 211 22.66 54.88 -15.66
C SER A 211 22.30 56.36 -15.67
N SER A 212 23.34 57.13 -15.97
CA SER A 212 23.53 58.57 -16.12
C SER A 212 22.36 59.39 -16.67
#